data_AF-A0A376WVD3-F1
#
_entry.id   AF-A0A376WVD3-F1
#
_cell.length_a   1.000
_cell.length_b   1.000
_cell.length_c   1.000
_cell.angle_alpha   90.00
_cell.angle_beta   90.00
_cell.angle_gamma   90.00
#
_symmetry.space_group_name_H-M   'P 1'
#
loop_
_entity.id
_entity.type
_entity.pdbx_description
1 polymer ?
#
loop_
_entity_poly.entity_id
_entity_poly.type
_entity_poly.pdbx_seq_one_letter_code
_entity_poly.pdbx_strand_id
1 'polypeptide(L)' 'MKLQKQLLEAVEHKQLRPLDVQFALTVAGDEHPAVTLAAALLSHDAGEGHVCLPLSRLENNEASHPLLGDLCQ' A
#
# COMPACT_ATOMS: atom_id res chain seq x y z
N MET A 1 -11.05 -9.33 -1.96
CA MET A 1 -12.04 -8.44 -2.62
C MET A 1 -12.18 -7.04 -2.02
N LYS A 2 -12.37 -6.82 -0.69
CA LYS A 2 -12.50 -5.43 -0.13
C LYS A 2 -11.26 -4.59 -0.44
N LEU A 3 -10.06 -5.11 -0.17
CA LEU A 3 -8.81 -4.37 -0.31
C LEU A 3 -8.48 -3.98 -1.77
N GLN A 4 -8.68 -4.88 -2.73
CA GLN A 4 -8.42 -4.57 -4.15
C GLN A 4 -9.23 -3.35 -4.62
N LYS A 5 -10.51 -3.24 -4.21
CA LYS A 5 -11.34 -2.08 -4.54
C LYS A 5 -10.78 -0.80 -3.92
N GLN A 6 -10.36 -0.85 -2.66
CA GLN A 6 -9.76 0.29 -1.95
C GLN A 6 -8.45 0.75 -2.61
N LEU A 7 -7.61 -0.19 -3.04
CA LEU A 7 -6.38 0.12 -3.77
C LEU A 7 -6.68 0.79 -5.13
N LEU A 8 -7.69 0.33 -5.85
CA LEU A 8 -8.11 0.95 -7.10
C LEU A 8 -8.70 2.35 -6.89
N GLU A 9 -9.50 2.57 -5.84
CA GLU A 9 -9.99 3.90 -5.46
C GLU A 9 -8.83 4.85 -5.11
N ALA A 10 -7.80 4.37 -4.41
CA ALA A 10 -6.60 5.15 -4.11
C ALA A 10 -5.83 5.58 -5.39
N VAL A 11 -5.95 4.82 -6.49
CA VAL A 11 -5.42 5.24 -7.79
C VAL A 11 -6.28 6.37 -8.39
N GLU A 12 -7.60 6.27 -8.30
CA GLU A 12 -8.51 7.33 -8.74
C GLU A 12 -8.26 8.65 -7.99
N HIS A 13 -7.95 8.56 -6.69
CA HIS A 13 -7.56 9.69 -5.84
C HIS A 13 -6.10 10.12 -5.99
N LYS A 14 -5.32 9.48 -6.88
CA LYS A 14 -3.89 9.74 -7.11
C LYS A 14 -2.98 9.57 -5.88
N GLN A 15 -3.45 8.84 -4.87
CA GLN A 15 -2.66 8.47 -3.70
C GLN A 15 -1.66 7.36 -4.05
N LEU A 16 -2.04 6.44 -4.94
CA LEU A 16 -1.19 5.40 -5.48
C LEU A 16 -1.09 5.50 -7.00
N ARG A 17 0.03 5.05 -7.56
CA ARG A 17 0.16 4.90 -9.02
C ARG A 17 -0.42 3.54 -9.43
N PRO A 18 -0.86 3.40 -10.69
CA PRO A 18 -1.31 2.09 -11.19
C PRO A 18 -0.27 0.97 -11.00
N LEU A 19 1.03 1.31 -11.09
CA LEU A 19 2.13 0.38 -10.86
C LEU A 19 2.10 -0.20 -9.44
N ASP A 20 1.85 0.63 -8.42
CA ASP A 20 1.91 0.22 -7.01
C ASP A 20 0.84 -0.84 -6.71
N VAL A 21 -0.37 -0.64 -7.26
CA VAL A 21 -1.48 -1.58 -7.11
C VAL A 21 -1.26 -2.86 -7.89
N GLN A 22 -0.83 -2.77 -9.15
CA GLN A 22 -0.59 -3.98 -9.96
C GLN A 22 0.55 -4.82 -9.42
N PHE A 23 1.62 -4.18 -8.93
CA PHE A 23 2.71 -4.86 -8.23
C PHE A 23 2.19 -5.64 -7.02
N ALA A 24 1.44 -4.99 -6.14
CA ALA A 24 0.88 -5.61 -4.95
C ALA A 24 -0.03 -6.80 -5.27
N LEU A 25 -0.95 -6.64 -6.22
CA LEU A 25 -1.88 -7.70 -6.64
C LEU A 25 -1.15 -8.87 -7.30
N THR A 26 -0.07 -8.61 -8.05
CA THR A 26 0.68 -9.67 -8.74
C THR A 26 1.58 -10.45 -7.80
N VAL A 27 2.24 -9.78 -6.84
CA VAL A 27 3.24 -10.39 -5.97
C VAL A 27 2.61 -11.04 -4.73
N ALA A 28 1.62 -10.38 -4.11
CA ALA A 28 0.99 -10.87 -2.88
C ALA A 28 -0.36 -11.57 -3.12
N GLY A 29 -1.04 -11.26 -4.22
CA GLY A 29 -2.37 -11.79 -4.51
C GLY A 29 -3.43 -11.36 -3.49
N ASP A 30 -4.50 -12.15 -3.42
CA ASP A 30 -5.67 -11.88 -2.57
C ASP A 30 -5.66 -12.63 -1.22
N GLU A 31 -4.70 -13.53 -0.99
CA GLU A 31 -4.71 -14.43 0.17
C GLU A 31 -4.37 -13.71 1.49
N HIS A 32 -3.54 -12.66 1.42
CA HIS A 32 -3.08 -11.93 2.60
C HIS A 32 -3.21 -10.40 2.41
N PRO A 33 -4.38 -9.81 2.72
CA PRO A 33 -4.63 -8.38 2.53
C PRO A 33 -3.57 -7.47 3.18
N ALA A 34 -3.08 -7.83 4.37
CA ALA A 34 -2.02 -7.07 5.03
C ALA A 34 -0.70 -7.05 4.22
N VAL A 35 -0.35 -8.18 3.60
CA VAL A 35 0.84 -8.30 2.74
C VAL A 35 0.63 -7.56 1.43
N THR A 36 -0.56 -7.64 0.84
CA THR A 36 -0.92 -6.88 -0.37
C THR A 36 -0.85 -5.37 -0.11
N LEU A 37 -1.36 -4.90 1.02
CA LEU A 37 -1.26 -3.48 1.40
C LEU A 37 0.20 -3.07 1.62
N ALA A 38 0.97 -3.86 2.37
CA ALA A 38 2.38 -3.58 2.60
C ALA A 38 3.19 -3.53 1.30
N ALA A 39 2.90 -4.41 0.34
CA ALA A 39 3.54 -4.40 -0.98
C ALA A 39 3.19 -3.14 -1.79
N ALA A 40 1.94 -2.69 -1.73
CA ALA A 40 1.52 -1.45 -2.39
C ALA A 40 2.24 -0.22 -1.81
N LEU A 41 2.31 -0.12 -0.47
CA LEU A 41 3.02 0.95 0.22
C LEU A 41 4.54 0.92 -0.03
N LEU A 42 5.14 -0.27 -0.06
CA LEU A 42 6.56 -0.43 -0.39
C LEU A 42 6.86 0.08 -1.81
N SER A 43 6.02 -0.28 -2.80
CA SER A 43 6.17 0.21 -4.18
C SER A 43 5.97 1.71 -4.29
N HIS A 44 5.03 2.27 -3.53
CA HIS A 44 4.78 3.71 -3.47
C HIS A 44 6.02 4.46 -2.94
N ASP A 45 6.51 4.11 -1.76
CA ASP A 45 7.70 4.71 -1.15
C ASP A 45 8.94 4.56 -2.06
N ALA A 46 9.10 3.41 -2.71
CA ALA A 46 10.16 3.19 -3.70
C ALA A 46 10.03 4.11 -4.92
N GLY A 47 8.79 4.42 -5.33
CA GLY A 47 8.49 5.41 -6.35
C GLY A 47 8.90 6.83 -5.99
N GLU A 48 8.90 7.16 -4.71
CA GLU A 48 9.32 8.45 -4.17
C GLU A 48 10.82 8.52 -3.86
N GLY A 49 11.55 7.41 -4.07
CA GLY A 49 13.00 7.33 -3.91
C GLY A 49 13.48 6.67 -2.61
N HIS A 50 12.59 6.15 -1.78
CA HIS A 50 12.97 5.37 -0.61
C HIS A 50 13.50 4.00 -1.04
N VAL A 51 14.58 3.54 -0.41
CA VAL A 51 15.14 2.21 -0.70
C VAL A 51 14.33 1.10 -0.04
N CYS A 52 13.69 1.40 1.09
CA CYS A 52 12.93 0.44 1.87
C CYS A 52 11.75 1.11 2.57
N LEU A 53 10.83 0.28 3.07
CA LEU A 53 9.75 0.67 3.96
C LEU A 53 10.02 0.08 5.36
N PRO A 54 10.36 0.91 6.36
CA PRO A 54 10.53 0.43 7.74
C PRO A 54 9.23 -0.15 8.29
N LEU A 55 9.30 -1.31 8.94
CA LEU A 55 8.12 -1.98 9.52
C LEU A 55 7.40 -1.13 10.57
N SER A 56 8.11 -0.24 11.27
CA SER A 56 7.53 0.70 12.22
C SER A 56 6.51 1.65 11.58
N ARG A 57 6.57 1.90 10.26
CA ARG A 57 5.57 2.70 9.51
C ARG A 57 4.34 1.88 9.10
N LEU A 58 4.37 0.56 9.23
CA LEU A 58 3.22 -0.33 8.99
C LEU A 58 2.46 -0.66 10.28
N GLU A 59 2.99 -0.25 11.42
CA GLU A 59 2.34 -0.41 12.72
C GLU A 59 1.46 0.81 13.02
N ASN A 60 0.34 0.60 13.71
CA ASN A 60 -0.54 1.68 14.18
C ASN A 60 0.10 2.41 15.36
N ASN A 61 1.06 3.28 15.08
CA ASN A 61 1.75 4.14 16.04
C ASN A 61 1.93 5.57 15.49
N GLU A 62 2.57 6.45 16.25
CA GLU A 62 2.81 7.86 15.85
C GLU A 62 3.64 8.01 14.54
N ALA A 63 4.40 6.99 14.16
CA ALA A 63 5.23 6.93 12.96
C ALA A 63 4.55 6.20 11.77
N SER A 64 3.25 5.95 11.84
CA SER A 64 2.47 5.27 10.79
C SER A 64 2.66 5.91 9.42
N HIS A 65 2.66 5.09 8.37
CA HIS A 65 2.70 5.55 6.99
C HIS A 65 1.45 6.39 6.68
N PRO A 66 1.57 7.56 6.03
CA PRO A 66 0.44 8.47 5.82
C PRO A 66 -0.79 7.82 5.17
N LEU A 67 -0.55 6.97 4.17
CA LEU A 67 -1.60 6.24 3.45
C LEU A 67 -2.19 5.04 4.21
N LEU A 68 -1.57 4.60 5.32
CA LEU A 68 -2.05 3.44 6.08
C LEU A 68 -3.43 3.71 6.69
N GLY A 69 -3.64 4.93 7.21
CA GLY A 69 -4.91 5.35 7.81
C GLY A 69 -6.05 5.46 6.80
N ASP A 70 -5.76 5.86 5.57
CA ASP A 70 -6.76 6.00 4.50
C ASP A 70 -7.17 4.64 3.93
N LEU A 71 -6.23 3.71 3.82
CA LEU A 71 -6.43 2.39 3.21
C LEU A 71 -6.97 1.33 4.17
N CYS A 72 -6.88 1.53 5.49
CA CYS A 72 -7.34 0.58 6.51
C CYS A 72 -8.77 0.81 7.04
N GLN A 73 -9.53 1.77 6.50
CA GLN A 73 -10.93 2.00 6.86
C GLN A 73 -11.88 0.95 6.23
#